data_AF-A0A182TBE9-F1
#
_entry.id   AF-A0A182TBE9-F1
#
_cell.length_a   1.000
_cell.length_b   1.000
_cell.length_c   1.000
_cell.angle_alpha   90.00
_cell.angle_beta   90.00
_cell.angle_gamma   90.00
#
_symmetry.space_group_name_H-M   'P 1'
#
loop_
_entity.id
_entity.type
_entity.pdbx_description
1 polymer ?
#
loop_
_entity_poly.entity_id
_entity_poly.type
_entity_poly.pdbx_seq_one_letter_code
_entity_poly.pdbx_strand_id
1 'polypeptide(L)'
;MAFTFTNVTKESSNHTETSRNILVQLNDITDYPLDATKNPPAPMFVSAKYRDYAQQVRDFRVYEDDVWIVTFPKSGTTWTEEMVWLINHNLDYKTARDINLNVRSTFIEFGAIADRYPINTINIAANNQRPRQIKSHLLLPLLPRQLWTVKPQIIYVARNPKDVAVSYYHHCQALVDYRGDREAFFDDLLHDQVTFCPM
;
A
#
# COMPACT_ATOMS: atom_id res chain seq x y z
N MET A 1 -14.54 1.12 -17.78
CA MET A 1 -13.44 0.51 -17.01
C MET A 1 -13.44 1.13 -15.62
N ALA A 2 -13.20 0.35 -14.55
CA ALA A 2 -13.29 0.85 -13.17
C ALA A 2 -12.26 1.95 -12.86
N PHE A 3 -11.13 1.98 -13.59
CA PHE A 3 -10.01 2.88 -13.35
C PHE A 3 -9.64 3.74 -14.56
N THR A 4 -9.15 4.95 -14.31
CA THR A 4 -8.37 5.77 -15.24
C THR A 4 -6.91 5.75 -14.80
N PHE A 5 -6.01 5.69 -15.76
CA PHE A 5 -4.57 5.67 -15.51
C PHE A 5 -3.89 6.78 -16.30
N THR A 6 -3.24 7.71 -15.61
CA THR A 6 -2.55 8.84 -16.24
C THR A 6 -1.05 8.67 -16.08
N ASN A 7 -0.30 8.67 -17.19
CA ASN A 7 1.16 8.60 -17.14
C ASN A 7 1.71 9.91 -16.59
N VAL A 8 2.65 9.82 -15.65
CA VAL A 8 3.37 11.00 -15.14
C VAL A 8 4.78 10.96 -15.69
N THR A 9 5.09 11.90 -16.58
CA THR A 9 6.46 12.16 -17.02
C THR A 9 7.09 13.17 -16.08
N LYS A 10 8.09 12.73 -15.33
CA LYS A 10 8.93 13.62 -14.52
C LYS A 10 10.09 14.08 -15.39
N GLU A 11 10.26 15.38 -15.58
CA GLU A 11 11.51 15.93 -16.11
C GLU A 11 12.58 15.76 -15.02
N SER A 12 13.35 14.67 -15.06
CA SER A 12 14.29 14.37 -13.98
C SER A 12 15.48 15.32 -14.01
N SER A 13 15.65 16.13 -12.97
CA SER A 13 16.97 16.60 -12.54
C SER A 13 17.71 15.42 -11.92
N ASN A 14 18.34 14.60 -12.77
CA ASN A 14 19.15 13.41 -12.45
C ASN A 14 18.44 12.37 -11.54
N HIS A 15 18.21 11.15 -12.02
CA HIS A 15 18.49 9.88 -11.30
C HIS A 15 17.79 8.68 -11.97
N THR A 16 18.46 7.54 -11.85
CA THR A 16 18.24 6.25 -12.52
C THR A 16 17.07 5.45 -11.91
N GLU A 17 15.83 5.88 -12.14
CA GLU A 17 14.65 5.04 -11.91
C GLU A 17 13.97 4.74 -13.25
N THR A 18 14.19 3.54 -13.78
CA THR A 18 13.55 3.01 -14.99
C THR A 18 12.08 2.60 -14.79
N SER A 19 11.48 2.99 -13.67
CA SER A 19 10.08 2.71 -13.34
C SER A 19 9.22 3.94 -13.68
N ARG A 20 8.44 3.85 -14.76
CA ARG A 20 7.44 4.87 -15.08
C ARG A 20 6.37 4.85 -13.99
N ASN A 21 6.08 5.99 -13.38
CA ASN A 21 4.97 6.11 -12.42
C ASN A 21 3.70 6.60 -13.11
N ILE A 22 2.55 6.29 -12.52
CA ILE A 22 1.21 6.66 -13.00
C ILE A 22 0.35 7.16 -11.85
N LEU A 23 -0.65 7.96 -12.18
CA LEU A 23 -1.79 8.23 -11.30
C LEU A 23 -2.91 7.23 -11.60
N VAL A 24 -3.42 6.59 -10.56
CA VAL A 24 -4.51 5.61 -10.62
C VAL A 24 -5.75 6.20 -9.97
N GLN A 25 -6.79 6.43 -10.76
CA GLN A 25 -8.05 7.02 -10.33
C GLN A 25 -9.17 5.97 -10.41
N LEU A 26 -9.94 5.80 -9.33
CA LEU A 26 -11.19 5.04 -9.37
C LEU A 26 -12.29 5.90 -10.00
N ASN A 27 -12.93 5.39 -11.06
CA ASN A 27 -14.09 6.04 -11.70
C ASN A 27 -15.41 5.36 -11.33
N ASP A 28 -15.37 4.05 -11.07
CA ASP A 28 -16.55 3.31 -10.64
C ASP A 28 -16.78 3.51 -9.14
N ILE A 29 -17.65 4.47 -8.83
CA ILE A 29 -17.97 4.86 -7.45
C ILE A 29 -19.19 4.15 -6.88
N THR A 30 -19.70 3.11 -7.56
CA THR A 30 -20.93 2.40 -7.15
C THR A 30 -20.80 1.72 -5.78
N ASP A 31 -19.59 1.30 -5.43
CA ASP A 31 -19.22 0.64 -4.18
C ASP A 31 -18.24 1.47 -3.33
N TYR A 32 -18.08 2.76 -3.66
CA TYR A 32 -17.23 3.67 -2.92
C TYR A 32 -17.87 3.99 -1.56
N PRO A 33 -17.18 3.83 -0.42
CA PRO A 33 -17.82 3.83 0.89
C PRO A 33 -18.09 5.23 1.45
N LEU A 34 -17.65 6.29 0.77
CA LEU A 34 -17.86 7.68 1.19
C LEU A 34 -18.80 8.41 0.23
N ASP A 35 -19.40 9.50 0.72
CA ASP A 35 -20.11 10.45 -0.14
C ASP A 35 -19.13 11.12 -1.11
N ALA A 36 -19.12 10.65 -2.36
CA ALA A 36 -18.21 11.10 -3.41
C ALA A 36 -18.38 12.59 -3.77
N THR A 37 -19.50 13.22 -3.41
CA THR A 37 -19.70 14.67 -3.64
C THR A 37 -18.89 15.52 -2.67
N LYS A 38 -18.63 14.99 -1.46
CA LYS A 38 -17.84 15.65 -0.41
C LYS A 38 -16.41 15.14 -0.35
N ASN A 39 -16.22 13.85 -0.60
CA ASN A 39 -14.94 13.15 -0.53
C ASN A 39 -14.76 12.38 -1.84
N PRO A 40 -14.45 13.05 -2.95
CA PRO A 40 -14.20 12.35 -4.20
C PRO A 40 -13.00 11.40 -4.04
N PRO A 41 -13.00 10.23 -4.71
CA PRO A 41 -11.86 9.32 -4.68
C PRO A 41 -10.62 10.05 -5.21
N ALA A 42 -9.57 10.17 -4.41
CA ALA A 42 -8.32 10.77 -4.84
C ALA A 42 -7.53 9.81 -5.76
N PRO A 43 -6.82 10.32 -6.78
CA PRO A 43 -5.89 9.51 -7.57
C PRO A 43 -4.66 9.18 -6.73
N MET A 44 -4.13 7.96 -6.86
CA MET A 44 -2.91 7.54 -6.16
C MET A 44 -1.72 7.48 -7.12
N PHE A 45 -0.58 8.02 -6.71
CA PHE A 45 0.69 7.94 -7.44
C PHE A 45 1.42 6.62 -7.13
N VAL A 46 1.60 5.75 -8.12
CA VAL A 46 2.24 4.42 -7.96
C VAL A 46 3.00 3.99 -9.22
N SER A 47 3.78 2.91 -9.16
CA SER A 47 4.42 2.30 -10.33
C SER A 47 3.39 1.97 -11.43
N ALA A 48 3.77 2.17 -12.70
CA ALA A 48 2.97 1.81 -13.87
C ALA A 48 2.57 0.33 -13.87
N LYS A 49 3.37 -0.54 -13.25
CA LYS A 49 3.08 -1.98 -13.11
C LYS A 49 1.73 -2.22 -12.41
N TYR A 50 1.30 -1.33 -11.53
CA TYR A 50 0.03 -1.47 -10.81
C TYR A 50 -1.18 -1.54 -11.75
N ARG A 51 -1.09 -0.98 -12.96
CA ARG A 51 -2.11 -1.07 -14.01
C ARG A 51 -2.58 -2.50 -14.26
N ASP A 52 -1.64 -3.44 -14.24
CA ASP A 52 -1.91 -4.85 -14.56
C ASP A 52 -2.62 -5.59 -13.41
N TYR A 53 -2.61 -5.00 -12.21
CA TYR A 53 -3.10 -5.62 -10.98
C TYR A 53 -4.29 -4.88 -10.35
N ALA A 54 -4.58 -3.63 -10.75
CA ALA A 54 -5.60 -2.78 -10.13
C ALA A 54 -6.97 -3.47 -10.01
N GLN A 55 -7.42 -4.15 -11.06
CA GLN A 55 -8.68 -4.89 -11.04
C GLN A 55 -8.60 -6.13 -10.13
N GLN A 56 -7.47 -6.84 -10.12
CA GLN A 56 -7.26 -8.00 -9.26
C GLN A 56 -7.29 -7.61 -7.77
N VAL A 57 -6.72 -6.46 -7.41
CA VAL A 57 -6.79 -5.93 -6.04
C VAL A 57 -8.23 -5.53 -5.70
N ARG A 58 -8.91 -4.79 -6.58
CA ARG A 58 -10.30 -4.37 -6.36
C ARG A 58 -11.23 -5.55 -6.13
N ASP A 59 -11.02 -6.64 -6.86
CA ASP A 59 -11.81 -7.87 -6.81
C ASP A 59 -11.32 -8.88 -5.78
N PHE A 60 -10.29 -8.54 -4.99
CA PHE A 60 -9.74 -9.45 -3.99
C PHE A 60 -10.82 -9.91 -3.02
N ARG A 61 -10.92 -11.24 -2.85
CA ARG A 61 -11.89 -11.86 -1.95
C ARG A 61 -11.52 -11.55 -0.51
N VAL A 62 -12.44 -10.93 0.22
CA VAL A 62 -12.31 -10.62 1.65
C VAL A 62 -13.14 -11.63 2.44
N TYR A 63 -12.64 -12.03 3.61
CA TYR A 63 -13.35 -12.88 4.58
C TYR A 63 -13.53 -12.16 5.91
N GLU A 64 -14.56 -12.52 6.66
CA GLU A 64 -14.92 -11.90 7.95
C GLU A 64 -13.81 -12.04 9.01
N ASP A 65 -13.00 -13.09 8.92
CA ASP A 65 -11.88 -13.38 9.82
C ASP A 65 -10.54 -12.82 9.35
N ASP A 66 -10.53 -12.01 8.27
CA ASP A 66 -9.34 -11.28 7.88
C ASP A 66 -9.04 -10.15 8.87
N VAL A 67 -7.74 -9.86 9.04
CA VAL A 67 -7.27 -8.66 9.70
C VAL A 67 -6.45 -7.83 8.72
N TRP A 68 -6.92 -6.61 8.46
CA TRP A 68 -6.29 -5.67 7.54
C TRP A 68 -5.55 -4.59 8.32
N ILE A 69 -4.28 -4.40 7.99
CA ILE A 69 -3.43 -3.34 8.55
C ILE A 69 -3.14 -2.35 7.44
N VAL A 70 -3.81 -1.20 7.49
CA VAL A 70 -3.75 -0.18 6.44
C VAL A 70 -3.04 1.05 6.99
N THR A 71 -2.04 1.56 6.28
CA THR A 71 -1.26 2.71 6.75
C THR A 71 -0.72 3.48 5.56
N PHE A 72 -0.52 4.79 5.67
CA PHE A 72 0.48 5.42 4.79
C PHE A 72 1.87 4.87 5.15
N PRO A 73 2.80 4.65 4.18
CA PRO A 73 4.14 4.16 4.48
C PRO A 73 4.79 4.90 5.66
N LYS A 74 5.54 4.15 6.48
CA LYS A 74 6.32 4.70 7.61
C LYS A 74 5.51 5.25 8.79
N SER A 75 4.23 4.89 8.86
CA SER A 75 3.33 5.24 9.96
C SER A 75 3.25 4.19 11.09
N GLY A 76 4.17 3.20 11.14
CA GLY A 76 4.20 2.18 12.20
C GLY A 76 3.61 0.83 11.80
N THR A 77 3.55 0.53 10.51
CA THR A 77 2.99 -0.72 9.97
C THR A 77 3.64 -1.96 10.58
N THR A 78 4.97 -2.08 10.50
CA THR A 78 5.72 -3.25 11.00
C THR A 78 5.48 -3.52 12.48
N TRP A 79 5.42 -2.48 13.32
CA TRP A 79 5.10 -2.64 14.74
C TRP A 79 3.70 -3.19 14.94
N THR A 80 2.73 -2.64 14.19
CA THR A 80 1.33 -3.07 14.25
C THR A 80 1.18 -4.50 13.76
N GLU A 81 1.82 -4.86 12.66
CA GLU A 81 1.81 -6.21 12.10
C GLU A 81 2.33 -7.24 13.12
N GLU A 82 3.43 -6.95 13.82
CA GLU A 82 3.98 -7.85 14.84
C GLU A 82 3.07 -7.97 16.06
N MET A 83 2.58 -6.84 16.59
CA MET A 83 1.70 -6.83 17.76
C MET A 83 0.41 -7.60 17.49
N VAL A 84 -0.25 -7.31 16.36
CA VAL A 84 -1.52 -7.95 15.98
C VAL A 84 -1.31 -9.44 15.75
N TRP A 85 -0.22 -9.82 15.06
CA TRP A 85 0.06 -11.22 14.80
C TRP A 85 0.27 -12.00 16.11
N LEU A 86 1.08 -11.48 17.03
CA LEU A 86 1.32 -12.11 18.33
C LEU A 86 0.04 -12.23 19.17
N ILE A 87 -0.79 -11.18 19.23
CA ILE A 87 -2.07 -11.20 19.95
C ILE A 87 -2.99 -12.30 19.41
N ASN A 88 -3.07 -12.43 18.08
CA ASN A 88 -3.92 -13.43 17.42
C ASN A 88 -3.38 -14.86 17.50
N HIS A 89 -2.09 -15.03 17.83
CA HIS A 89 -1.42 -16.33 17.88
C HIS A 89 -0.93 -16.69 19.29
N ASN A 90 -1.68 -16.26 20.32
CA ASN A 90 -1.42 -16.59 21.74
C ASN A 90 0.01 -16.27 22.20
N LEU A 91 0.56 -15.15 21.71
CA LEU A 91 1.93 -14.72 21.98
C LEU A 91 2.98 -15.79 21.60
N ASP A 92 2.79 -16.49 20.47
CA ASP A 92 3.76 -17.44 19.94
C ASP A 92 5.02 -16.73 19.39
N TYR A 93 5.90 -16.32 20.29
CA TYR A 93 7.17 -15.67 19.97
C TYR A 93 8.13 -16.57 19.19
N LYS A 94 8.01 -17.89 19.32
CA LYS A 94 8.89 -18.82 18.60
C LYS A 94 8.60 -18.74 17.11
N THR A 95 7.34 -18.88 16.72
CA THR A 95 6.93 -18.79 15.32
C THR A 95 7.13 -17.36 14.78
N ALA A 96 6.85 -16.32 15.56
CA ALA A 96 7.08 -14.93 15.13
C ALA A 96 8.55 -14.64 14.80
N ARG A 97 9.49 -15.27 15.54
CA ARG A 97 10.93 -15.18 15.28
C ARG A 97 11.36 -16.02 14.09
N ASP A 98 10.85 -17.25 13.99
CA ASP A 98 11.35 -18.24 13.03
C ASP A 98 10.73 -18.04 11.63
N ILE A 99 9.55 -17.41 11.53
CA ILE A 99 8.87 -17.10 10.27
C ILE A 99 8.90 -15.59 9.99
N ASN A 100 9.38 -15.22 8.80
CA ASN A 100 9.47 -13.83 8.37
C ASN A 100 8.08 -13.13 8.38
N LEU A 101 8.06 -11.87 8.81
CA LEU A 101 6.85 -11.07 8.90
C LEU A 101 6.08 -10.98 7.58
N ASN A 102 6.74 -10.89 6.42
CA ASN A 102 6.05 -10.79 5.12
C ASN A 102 5.28 -12.07 4.75
N VAL A 103 5.62 -13.21 5.36
CA VAL A 103 4.88 -14.47 5.22
C VAL A 103 3.68 -14.49 6.18
N ARG A 104 3.86 -13.96 7.39
CA ARG A 104 2.82 -13.87 8.43
C ARG A 104 1.78 -12.79 8.16
N SER A 105 2.19 -11.72 7.49
CA SER A 105 1.43 -10.50 7.17
C SER A 105 1.75 -10.10 5.73
N THR A 106 0.88 -10.48 4.79
CA THR A 106 1.20 -10.28 3.36
C THR A 106 0.94 -8.83 2.95
N PHE A 107 1.97 -8.19 2.41
CA PHE A 107 1.88 -6.89 1.76
C PHE A 107 1.24 -7.07 0.37
N ILE A 108 -0.07 -6.87 0.26
CA ILE A 108 -0.88 -7.35 -0.86
C ILE A 108 -0.47 -6.78 -2.22
N GLU A 109 -0.12 -5.50 -2.29
CA GLU A 109 0.25 -4.82 -3.53
C GLU A 109 1.77 -4.80 -3.82
N PHE A 110 2.62 -5.40 -2.98
CA PHE A 110 4.07 -5.34 -3.15
C PHE A 110 4.51 -5.80 -4.54
N GLY A 111 3.98 -6.93 -5.00
CA GLY A 111 4.25 -7.48 -6.32
C GLY A 111 3.83 -6.56 -7.47
N ALA A 112 2.82 -5.72 -7.25
CA ALA A 112 2.26 -4.79 -8.24
C ALA A 112 3.02 -3.45 -8.32
N ILE A 113 3.88 -3.14 -7.34
CA ILE A 113 4.62 -1.87 -7.29
C ILE A 113 6.14 -2.05 -7.33
N ALA A 114 6.64 -3.21 -6.92
CA ALA A 114 8.07 -3.47 -6.82
C ALA A 114 8.55 -4.12 -8.12
N ASP A 115 8.93 -3.29 -9.11
CA ASP A 115 9.27 -3.74 -10.46
C ASP A 115 10.43 -4.75 -10.49
N ARG A 116 11.37 -4.64 -9.54
CA ARG A 116 12.51 -5.55 -9.40
C ARG A 116 12.12 -6.96 -8.92
N TYR A 117 10.90 -7.17 -8.44
CA TYR A 117 10.44 -8.44 -7.86
C TYR A 117 9.27 -9.02 -8.67
N PRO A 118 9.48 -10.11 -9.43
CA PRO A 118 8.43 -10.76 -10.23
C PRO A 118 7.56 -11.69 -9.37
N ILE A 119 6.95 -11.15 -8.32
CA ILE A 119 6.12 -11.90 -7.37
C ILE A 119 4.66 -11.42 -7.46
N ASN A 120 3.68 -12.34 -7.40
CA ASN A 120 2.26 -11.99 -7.34
C ASN A 120 1.77 -12.12 -5.89
N THR A 121 1.96 -11.06 -5.09
CA THR A 121 1.55 -11.02 -3.68
C THR A 121 0.04 -11.07 -3.48
N ILE A 122 -0.75 -10.67 -4.48
CA ILE A 122 -2.21 -10.78 -4.44
C ILE A 122 -2.62 -12.25 -4.47
N ASN A 123 -2.00 -13.06 -5.33
CA ASN A 123 -2.23 -14.50 -5.35
C ASN A 123 -1.72 -15.18 -4.07
N ILE A 124 -0.58 -14.75 -3.53
CA ILE A 124 -0.07 -15.28 -2.26
C ILE A 124 -1.08 -15.00 -1.13
N ALA A 125 -1.52 -13.75 -0.97
CA ALA A 125 -2.52 -13.37 0.03
C ALA A 125 -3.84 -14.14 -0.12
N ALA A 126 -4.25 -14.45 -1.36
CA ALA A 126 -5.45 -15.24 -1.62
C ALA A 126 -5.34 -16.70 -1.13
N ASN A 127 -4.13 -17.26 -1.11
CA ASN A 127 -3.87 -18.67 -0.77
C ASN A 127 -3.29 -18.87 0.64
N ASN A 128 -3.09 -17.80 1.42
CA ASN A 128 -2.65 -17.93 2.80
C ASN A 128 -3.67 -18.67 3.67
N GLN A 129 -3.16 -19.35 4.70
CA GLN A 129 -4.00 -19.97 5.71
C GLN A 129 -4.83 -18.91 6.45
N ARG A 130 -6.08 -19.24 6.76
CA ARG A 130 -7.01 -18.39 7.50
C ARG A 130 -6.86 -18.62 9.01
N PRO A 131 -7.06 -17.60 9.87
CA PRO A 131 -7.35 -16.20 9.53
C PRO A 131 -6.14 -15.50 8.88
N ARG A 132 -6.39 -14.63 7.90
CA ARG A 132 -5.31 -13.95 7.16
C ARG A 132 -5.00 -12.60 7.79
N GLN A 133 -3.71 -12.31 7.97
CA GLN A 133 -3.26 -10.95 8.24
C GLN A 133 -2.72 -10.33 6.95
N ILE A 134 -3.27 -9.18 6.55
CA ILE A 134 -2.98 -8.54 5.28
C ILE A 134 -2.60 -7.09 5.55
N LYS A 135 -1.51 -6.64 4.95
CA LYS A 135 -1.05 -5.25 5.00
C LYS A 135 -1.32 -4.57 3.66
N SER A 136 -1.70 -3.29 3.71
CA SER A 136 -1.73 -2.43 2.53
C SER A 136 -1.33 -0.98 2.85
N HIS A 137 -0.80 -0.30 1.84
CA HIS A 137 -0.55 1.13 1.77
C HIS A 137 -1.49 1.84 0.78
N LEU A 138 -2.39 1.11 0.11
CA LEU A 138 -3.33 1.67 -0.85
C LEU A 138 -4.29 2.67 -0.20
N LEU A 139 -4.65 3.71 -0.98
CA LEU A 139 -5.70 4.64 -0.61
C LEU A 139 -7.05 3.90 -0.59
N LEU A 140 -7.97 4.43 0.21
CA LEU A 140 -9.34 3.94 0.32
C LEU A 140 -10.01 3.58 -1.03
N PRO A 141 -9.95 4.41 -2.10
CA PRO A 141 -10.53 4.06 -3.41
C PRO A 141 -9.88 2.86 -4.11
N LEU A 142 -8.65 2.49 -3.76
CA LEU A 142 -7.91 1.41 -4.40
C LEU A 142 -7.89 0.11 -3.58
N LEU A 143 -8.42 0.12 -2.36
CA LEU A 143 -8.61 -1.07 -1.54
C LEU A 143 -9.69 -2.00 -2.13
N PRO A 144 -9.72 -3.29 -1.75
CA PRO A 144 -10.75 -4.22 -2.19
C PRO A 144 -12.15 -3.75 -1.81
N ARG A 145 -13.08 -3.76 -2.76
CA ARG A 145 -14.46 -3.30 -2.54
C ARG A 145 -15.21 -4.09 -1.48
N GLN A 146 -14.84 -5.35 -1.29
CA GLN A 146 -15.47 -6.21 -0.30
C GLN A 146 -15.13 -5.82 1.15
N LEU A 147 -14.14 -4.95 1.40
CA LEU A 147 -13.90 -4.42 2.74
C LEU A 147 -15.13 -3.71 3.31
N TRP A 148 -15.94 -3.09 2.45
CA TRP A 148 -17.09 -2.29 2.87
C TRP A 148 -18.36 -3.12 3.09
N THR A 149 -18.45 -4.27 2.42
CA THR A 149 -19.60 -5.18 2.52
C THR A 149 -19.37 -6.29 3.53
N VAL A 150 -18.19 -6.93 3.53
CA VAL A 150 -17.81 -8.00 4.47
C VAL A 150 -17.45 -7.42 5.84
N LYS A 151 -16.86 -6.22 5.87
CA LYS A 151 -16.46 -5.51 7.11
C LYS A 151 -15.58 -6.37 8.03
N PRO A 152 -14.42 -6.87 7.53
CA PRO A 152 -13.44 -7.52 8.39
C PRO A 152 -12.86 -6.52 9.39
N GLN A 153 -12.00 -7.00 10.30
CA GLN A 153 -11.25 -6.10 11.16
C GLN A 153 -10.24 -5.28 10.33
N ILE A 154 -10.32 -3.95 10.44
CA ILE A 154 -9.39 -3.01 9.80
C ILE A 154 -8.73 -2.17 10.88
N ILE A 155 -7.39 -2.20 10.91
CA ILE A 155 -6.54 -1.42 11.80
C ILE A 155 -5.84 -0.38 10.94
N TYR A 156 -6.17 0.89 11.15
CA TYR A 156 -5.49 2.00 10.49
C TYR A 156 -4.54 2.70 11.47
N VAL A 157 -3.32 3.00 11.03
CA VAL A 157 -2.35 3.76 11.84
C VAL A 157 -1.90 5.01 11.09
N ALA A 158 -2.13 6.14 11.73
CA ALA A 158 -1.65 7.45 11.30
C ALA A 158 -0.43 7.87 12.13
N ARG A 159 0.44 8.68 11.53
CA ARG A 159 1.58 9.31 12.18
C ARG A 159 1.67 10.77 11.76
N ASN A 160 2.29 11.60 12.59
CA ASN A 160 2.57 12.99 12.23
C ASN A 160 3.28 13.05 10.85
N PRO A 161 2.73 13.80 9.87
CA PRO A 161 3.24 13.80 8.50
C PRO A 161 4.68 14.32 8.40
N LYS A 162 5.13 15.17 9.33
CA LYS A 162 6.53 15.64 9.37
C LYS A 162 7.49 14.50 9.72
N ASP A 163 7.11 13.63 10.64
CA ASP A 163 7.91 12.45 11.00
C ASP A 163 7.85 11.37 9.93
N VAL A 164 6.70 11.20 9.28
CA VAL A 164 6.53 10.33 8.12
C VAL A 164 7.48 10.76 7.01
N ALA A 165 7.50 12.05 6.66
CA ALA A 165 8.37 12.58 5.60
C ALA A 165 9.84 12.22 5.82
N VAL A 166 10.37 12.51 7.01
CA VAL A 166 11.77 12.19 7.36
C VAL A 166 12.02 10.67 7.32
N SER A 167 11.11 9.87 7.89
CA SER A 167 11.26 8.41 7.89
C SER A 167 11.16 7.81 6.49
N TYR A 168 10.35 8.40 5.61
CA TYR A 168 10.14 7.93 4.24
C TYR A 168 11.35 8.26 3.36
N TYR A 169 11.92 9.45 3.49
CA TYR A 169 13.17 9.81 2.84
C TYR A 169 14.28 8.78 3.10
N HIS A 170 14.53 8.46 4.37
CA HIS A 170 15.55 7.46 4.73
C HIS A 170 15.20 6.05 4.27
N HIS A 171 13.92 5.69 4.27
CA HIS A 171 13.48 4.40 3.72
C HIS A 171 13.73 4.30 2.22
N CYS A 172 13.43 5.34 1.45
CA CYS A 172 13.67 5.38 0.01
C CYS A 172 15.16 5.28 -0.32
N GLN A 173 16.03 5.97 0.43
CA GLN A 173 17.48 5.83 0.27
C GLN A 173 17.97 4.40 0.50
N ALA A 174 17.48 3.75 1.56
CA ALA A 174 17.97 2.45 1.99
C ALA A 174 17.40 1.28 1.17
N LEU A 175 16.11 1.34 0.79
CA LEU A 175 15.38 0.19 0.25
C LEU A 175 14.81 0.40 -1.15
N VAL A 176 14.73 1.65 -1.62
CA VAL A 176 14.21 2.00 -2.97
C VAL A 176 15.32 2.62 -3.85
N ASP A 177 16.57 2.65 -3.36
CA ASP A 177 17.73 3.13 -4.14
C ASP A 177 17.60 4.61 -4.55
N TYR A 178 16.85 5.42 -3.79
CA TYR A 178 16.76 6.86 -4.02
C TYR A 178 18.12 7.53 -3.75
N ARG A 179 18.57 8.36 -4.69
CA ARG A 179 19.87 9.07 -4.63
C ARG A 179 19.78 10.59 -4.74
N GLY A 180 18.56 11.13 -4.84
CA GLY A 180 18.34 12.57 -4.83
C GLY A 180 18.59 13.20 -3.46
N ASP A 181 18.64 14.52 -3.43
CA ASP A 181 18.77 15.25 -2.18
C ASP A 181 17.45 15.26 -1.38
N ARG A 182 17.54 15.72 -0.13
CA ARG A 182 16.44 15.67 0.82
C ARG A 182 15.36 16.68 0.47
N GLU A 183 15.76 17.86 0.01
CA GLU A 183 14.88 18.97 -0.33
C GLU A 183 13.99 18.59 -1.51
N ALA A 184 14.57 18.03 -2.58
CA ALA A 184 13.84 17.50 -3.72
C ALA A 184 12.84 16.40 -3.31
N PHE A 185 13.23 15.48 -2.43
CA PHE A 185 12.31 14.46 -1.92
C PHE A 185 11.11 15.06 -1.17
N PHE A 186 11.32 16.08 -0.34
CA PHE A 186 10.24 16.73 0.38
C PHE A 186 9.35 17.56 -0.55
N ASP A 187 9.92 18.23 -1.54
CA ASP A 187 9.14 18.91 -2.58
C ASP A 187 8.28 17.90 -3.33
N ASP A 188 8.84 16.76 -3.74
CA ASP A 188 8.09 15.69 -4.38
C ASP A 188 6.95 15.17 -3.50
N LEU A 189 7.21 14.97 -2.21
CA LEU A 189 6.22 14.50 -1.25
C LEU A 189 5.08 15.52 -1.07
N LEU A 190 5.39 16.83 -1.05
CA LEU A 190 4.41 17.91 -0.95
C LEU A 190 3.55 18.07 -2.21
N HIS A 191 4.06 17.63 -3.37
CA HIS A 191 3.34 17.65 -4.64
C HIS A 191 2.73 16.29 -5.00
N ASP A 192 2.64 15.36 -4.04
CA ASP A 192 2.10 14.01 -4.21
C ASP A 192 2.79 13.17 -5.31
N GLN A 193 4.09 13.40 -5.55
CA GLN A 193 4.90 12.75 -6.57
C GLN A 193 5.82 11.65 -6.02
N VAL A 194 5.49 11.13 -4.83
CA VAL A 194 6.13 9.98 -4.22
C VAL A 194 5.15 8.82 -4.19
N THR A 195 5.64 7.59 -4.38
CA THR A 195 4.81 6.38 -4.36
C THR A 195 3.87 6.36 -3.14
N PHE A 196 2.63 5.99 -3.39
CA PHE A 196 1.51 5.97 -2.46
C PHE A 196 0.92 7.33 -2.05
N CYS A 197 1.39 8.45 -2.59
CA CYS A 197 0.73 9.73 -2.34
C CYS A 197 -0.61 9.84 -3.08
N PRO A 198 -1.54 10.69 -2.61
CA PRO A 198 -1.45 11.60 -1.46
C PRO A 198 -1.39 10.93 -0.06
N MET A 199 -0.89 11.68 0.93
CA MET A 199 -0.90 11.30 2.36
C MET A 199 -2.26 11.49 3.03
#